data_AF-A0A1Y4LGE0-F1
#
_entry.id   AF-A0A1Y4LGE0-F1
#
_cell.length_a   1.000
_cell.length_b   1.000
_cell.length_c   1.000
_cell.angle_alpha   90.00
_cell.angle_beta   90.00
_cell.angle_gamma   90.00
#
_symmetry.space_group_name_H-M   'P 1'
#
loop_
_entity.id
_entity.type
_entity.pdbx_description
1 polymer ?
#
loop_
_entity_poly.entity_id
_entity_poly.type
_entity_poly.pdbx_seq_one_letter_code
_entity_poly.pdbx_strand_id
1 'polypeptide(L)' 'MAIREARFRCTGTPDYGMLREQISMLHGVTAMAIDSQNAGVIVDWEDTQITPLRIELTLNAMGYQKL' A
#
# COMPACT_ATOMS: atom_id res chain seq x y z
N MET A 1 -17.14 1.63 -11.67
CA MET A 1 -16.08 1.16 -10.77
C MET A 1 -14.77 1.78 -11.24
N ALA A 2 -14.04 2.45 -10.35
CA ALA A 2 -12.76 3.05 -10.69
C ALA A 2 -11.69 2.43 -9.77
N ILE A 3 -10.70 1.78 -10.40
CA ILE A 3 -9.49 1.35 -9.69
C ILE A 3 -8.64 2.60 -9.49
N ARG A 4 -8.18 2.81 -8.27
CA ARG A 4 -7.27 3.87 -7.88
C ARG A 4 -5.91 3.27 -7.59
N GLU A 5 -4.86 4.01 -7.93
CA GLU A 5 -3.47 3.67 -7.67
C GLU A 5 -2.89 4.72 -6.71
N ALA A 6 -2.04 4.30 -5.78
CA ALA A 6 -1.13 5.17 -5.07
C ALA A 6 0.22 4.50 -4.86
N ARG A 7 1.24 5.36 -4.82
CA ARG A 7 2.64 4.96 -4.66
C ARG A 7 3.12 5.40 -3.29
N PHE A 8 3.86 4.53 -2.67
CA PHE A 8 4.40 4.70 -1.34
C PHE A 8 5.87 4.33 -1.35
N ARG A 9 6.65 4.93 -0.47
CA ARG A 9 8.07 4.64 -0.28
C ARG A 9 8.33 4.43 1.20
N CYS A 10 9.05 3.35 1.53
CA CYS A 10 9.52 3.12 2.88
C CYS A 10 10.58 4.17 3.25
N THR A 11 10.44 4.81 4.40
CA THR A 11 11.43 5.76 4.94
C THR A 11 12.49 5.10 5.81
N GLY A 12 12.34 3.80 6.09
CA GLY A 12 13.25 3.01 6.91
C GLY A 12 13.66 1.71 6.23
N THR A 13 13.69 0.62 7.00
CA THR A 13 13.93 -0.72 6.45
C THR A 13 12.60 -1.33 6.01
N PRO A 14 12.41 -1.61 4.72
CA PRO A 14 11.14 -2.17 4.25
C PRO A 14 10.97 -3.61 4.70
N ASP A 15 9.89 -3.89 5.44
CA ASP A 15 9.43 -5.24 5.69
C ASP A 15 8.34 -5.62 4.69
N TYR A 16 8.74 -6.29 3.61
CA TYR A 16 7.82 -6.72 2.56
C TYR A 16 6.92 -7.90 2.99
N GLY A 17 7.34 -8.68 4.00
CA GLY A 17 6.55 -9.78 4.54
C GLY A 17 5.35 -9.24 5.31
N MET A 18 5.62 -8.37 6.29
CA MET A 18 4.59 -7.70 7.07
C MET A 18 3.69 -6.82 6.19
N LEU A 19 4.26 -6.09 5.22
CA LEU A 19 3.50 -5.32 4.24
C LEU A 19 2.45 -6.18 3.52
N ARG A 20 2.87 -7.34 3.00
CA ARG A 20 1.99 -8.23 2.24
C ARG A 20 0.86 -8.78 3.12
N GLU A 21 1.16 -9.14 4.37
CA GLU A 21 0.15 -9.57 5.33
C GLU A 21 -0.85 -8.45 5.63
N GLN A 22 -0.39 -7.24 5.96
CA GLN A 22 -1.27 -6.10 6.27
C GLN A 22 -2.14 -5.70 5.08
N ILE A 23 -1.57 -5.65 3.87
CA ILE A 23 -2.31 -5.36 2.65
C ILE A 23 -3.33 -6.46 2.33
N SER A 24 -3.02 -7.73 2.59
CA SER A 24 -3.97 -8.83 2.39
C SER A 24 -5.19 -8.76 3.32
N MET A 25 -5.08 -8.07 4.46
CA MET A 25 -6.20 -7.82 5.38
C MET A 25 -7.08 -6.65 4.92
N LEU A 26 -6.64 -5.85 3.95
CA LEU A 26 -7.41 -4.74 3.41
C LEU A 26 -8.36 -5.23 2.30
N HIS A 27 -9.59 -5.54 2.68
CA HIS A 27 -10.66 -5.81 1.72
C HIS A 27 -10.90 -4.59 0.83
N GLY A 28 -10.62 -4.74 -0.46
CA GLY A 28 -10.73 -3.67 -1.48
C GLY A 28 -9.43 -3.37 -2.22
N VAL A 29 -8.29 -3.84 -1.72
CA VAL A 29 -7.04 -3.84 -2.51
C VAL A 29 -7.13 -4.92 -3.58
N THR A 30 -6.90 -4.54 -4.84
CA THR A 30 -6.99 -5.44 -5.99
C THR A 30 -5.62 -5.92 -6.45
N ALA A 31 -4.60 -5.07 -6.35
CA ALA A 31 -3.23 -5.43 -6.70
C ALA A 31 -2.21 -4.65 -5.87
N MET A 32 -0.99 -5.19 -5.82
CA MET A 32 0.16 -4.53 -5.20
C MET A 32 1.42 -4.89 -5.99
N ALA A 33 2.20 -3.89 -6.35
CA ALA A 33 3.51 -4.05 -6.97
C ALA A 33 4.60 -3.50 -6.04
N ILE A 34 5.64 -4.29 -5.80
CA ILE A 34 6.75 -3.92 -4.93
C ILE A 34 7.95 -3.57 -5.81
N ASP A 35 8.48 -2.36 -5.63
CA ASP A 35 9.76 -1.92 -6.19
C ASP A 35 10.83 -2.00 -5.09
N SER A 36 11.50 -3.15 -5.02
CA SER A 36 12.54 -3.39 -4.03
C SER A 36 13.79 -2.53 -4.24
N GLN A 37 14.00 -1.96 -5.43
CA GLN A 37 15.18 -1.13 -5.72
C GLN A 37 15.05 0.26 -5.08
N ASN A 38 13.83 0.80 -5.04
CA ASN A 38 13.55 2.12 -4.48
C ASN A 38 12.82 2.07 -3.14
N ALA A 39 12.71 0.88 -2.53
CA ALA A 39 11.84 0.61 -1.37
C ALA A 39 10.41 1.15 -1.60
N GLY A 40 9.94 1.05 -2.85
CA GLY A 40 8.66 1.56 -3.32
C GLY A 40 7.59 0.49 -3.30
N VAL A 41 6.35 0.90 -3.11
CA VAL A 41 5.18 0.03 -3.17
C VAL A 41 4.09 0.78 -3.90
N ILE A 42 3.51 0.14 -4.90
CA ILE A 42 2.34 0.61 -5.62
C ILE A 42 1.18 -0.26 -5.17
N VAL A 43 0.09 0.38 -4.74
CA VAL A 43 -1.13 -0.31 -4.29
C VAL A 43 -2.27 0.15 -5.16
N ASP A 44 -3.00 -0.82 -5.70
CA ASP A 44 -4.22 -0.61 -6.48
C ASP A 44 -5.43 -1.05 -5.65
N TRP A 45 -6.49 -0.24 -5.63
CA TRP A 45 -7.69 -0.57 -4.88
C TRP A 45 -8.96 -0.09 -5.56
N GLU A 46 -10.08 -0.68 -5.17
CA GLU A 46 -11.41 -0.21 -5.51
C GLU A 46 -11.90 0.84 -4.51
N ASP A 47 -12.11 2.06 -4.98
CA ASP A 47 -12.57 3.21 -4.18
C ASP A 47 -13.95 2.98 -3.53
N THR A 48 -14.71 2.00 -4.05
CA THR A 48 -16.02 1.59 -3.50
C THR A 48 -15.91 0.64 -2.31
N GLN A 49 -14.77 -0.05 -2.13
CA GLN A 49 -14.57 -1.03 -1.07
C GLN A 49 -13.68 -0.52 0.06
N ILE A 50 -12.69 0.32 -0.29
CA ILE A 50 -11.74 0.85 0.67
C ILE A 50 -11.41 2.30 0.33
N THR A 51 -11.27 3.12 1.38
CA THR A 51 -10.88 4.51 1.23
C THR A 51 -9.36 4.66 1.13
N PRO A 52 -8.86 5.63 0.34
CA PRO A 52 -7.42 5.89 0.24
C PRO A 52 -6.79 6.18 1.61
N LEU A 53 -7.51 6.87 2.50
CA LEU A 53 -7.03 7.20 3.84
C LEU A 53 -6.73 5.95 4.67
N ARG A 54 -7.52 4.87 4.55
CA ARG A 54 -7.27 3.61 5.27
C ARG A 54 -5.95 3.00 4.84
N ILE A 55 -5.70 2.94 3.53
CA ILE A 55 -4.47 2.40 2.95
C ILE A 55 -3.27 3.24 3.39
N GLU A 56 -3.39 4.57 3.31
CA GLU A 56 -2.36 5.50 3.75
C GLU A 56 -2.04 5.35 5.24
N LEU A 57 -3.03 5.21 6.11
CA LEU A 57 -2.80 5.00 7.55
C LEU A 57 -2.10 3.67 7.84
N THR A 58 -2.51 2.59 7.18
CA THR A 58 -1.87 1.27 7.33
C THR A 58 -0.41 1.31 6.88
N LEU A 59 -0.14 1.92 5.74
CA LEU A 59 1.22 2.05 5.19
C LEU A 59 2.09 2.99 6.03
N ASN A 60 1.55 4.14 6.44
CA ASN A 60 2.26 5.08 7.32
C ASN A 60 2.64 4.44 8.66
N ALA A 61 1.78 3.59 9.24
CA ALA A 61 2.08 2.86 10.46
C ALA A 61 3.26 1.87 10.30
N MET A 62 3.51 1.40 9.08
CA MET A 62 4.67 0.57 8.72
C MET A 62 5.87 1.39 8.25
N GLY A 63 5.82 2.72 8.30
CA GLY A 63 6.89 3.60 7.85
C GLY A 63 6.94 3.82 6.33
N TYR A 64 5.85 3.55 5.61
CA TYR A 64 5.72 3.88 4.19
C TYR A 64 4.99 5.21 4.03
N GLN A 65 5.63 6.17 3.37
CA GLN A 65 5.03 7.47 3.07
C GLN A 65 4.58 7.53 1.61
N LYS A 66 3.44 8.17 1.38
CA LYS A 66 2.92 8.39 0.02
C LYS A 66 3.85 9.33 -0.76
N LEU A 67 4.09 9.01 -2.04
CA LEU A 67 4.84 9.83 -2.99
C LEU A 67 3.96 10.81 -3.75
#